data_AF-A0A0D9PA27-F1
#
_entry.id   AF-A0A0D9PA27-F1
#
_cell.length_a   1.000
_cell.length_b   1.000
_cell.length_c   1.000
_cell.angle_alpha   90.00
_cell.angle_beta   90.00
_cell.angle_gamma   90.00
#
_symmetry.space_group_name_H-M   'P 1'
#
loop_
_entity.id
_entity.type
_entity.pdbx_description
1 polymer ?
#
loop_
_entity_poly.entity_id
_entity_poly.type
_entity_poly.pdbx_seq_one_letter_code
_entity_poly.pdbx_strand_id
1 'polypeptide(L)'
;MKYSMLSVAAFVASSLASPAYLRGEPEKPGPITVDNKLNTDVRLEIIPIQGHEFEAYDAYVDIKGGQAYTIEDLPPSADLKLRVLTPIPGQGPVDVIYRSLHPGPDSPFRYWINRGSPHFVFPGVVDVQPKPQTAQCYRLTSYPNRLLPPPPFCDAGTRLLITLCQEEEGGVPCPPIHRPPPTRYEAEWL
;
A
#
# COMPACT_ATOMS: atom_id res chain seq x y z
N MET A 1 73.56 -7.83 -37.21
CA MET A 1 72.37 -7.20 -37.83
C MET A 1 71.26 -8.24 -37.89
N LYS A 2 70.20 -8.07 -37.10
CA LYS A 2 68.91 -8.77 -37.25
C LYS A 2 67.82 -7.74 -36.97
N TYR A 3 67.12 -7.36 -38.02
CA TYR A 3 65.86 -6.63 -37.95
C TYR A 3 64.74 -7.62 -37.63
N SER A 4 63.82 -7.25 -36.75
CA SER A 4 62.40 -7.28 -37.10
C SER A 4 61.61 -6.47 -36.09
N MET A 5 61.12 -5.32 -36.54
CA MET A 5 59.96 -4.65 -35.95
C MET A 5 58.71 -5.48 -36.28
N LEU A 6 57.74 -5.55 -35.36
CA LEU A 6 56.35 -5.24 -35.67
C LEU A 6 55.51 -5.14 -34.38
N SER A 7 54.82 -4.01 -34.33
CA SER A 7 53.90 -3.53 -33.32
C SER A 7 52.52 -4.15 -33.52
N VAL A 8 51.78 -4.49 -32.47
CA VAL A 8 50.31 -4.58 -32.51
C VAL A 8 49.71 -4.04 -31.22
N ALA A 9 49.12 -2.85 -31.37
CA ALA A 9 47.98 -2.23 -30.71
C ALA A 9 47.56 -2.69 -29.30
N ALA A 10 47.56 -1.69 -28.41
CA ALA A 10 46.77 -1.64 -27.20
C ALA A 10 45.28 -1.82 -27.51
N PHE A 11 44.65 -2.81 -26.88
CA PHE A 11 43.21 -2.80 -26.67
C PHE A 11 42.96 -2.36 -25.23
N VAL A 12 42.64 -1.07 -25.09
CA VAL A 12 41.92 -0.55 -23.93
C VAL A 12 40.52 -1.14 -24.03
N ALA A 13 40.29 -2.25 -23.35
CA ALA A 13 38.93 -2.75 -23.15
C ALA A 13 38.28 -1.87 -22.09
N SER A 14 37.75 -0.73 -22.52
CA SER A 14 36.69 -0.01 -21.83
C SER A 14 35.46 -0.92 -21.71
N SER A 15 35.39 -1.73 -20.66
CA SER A 15 34.12 -2.36 -20.24
C SER A 15 33.30 -1.34 -19.45
N LEU A 16 32.79 -0.33 -20.16
CA LEU A 16 31.52 0.28 -19.78
C LEU A 16 30.44 -0.67 -20.29
N ALA A 17 30.04 -1.61 -19.44
CA ALA A 17 28.90 -2.46 -19.67
C ALA A 17 28.15 -2.64 -18.36
N SER A 18 27.28 -1.66 -18.13
CA SER A 18 26.06 -1.69 -17.31
C SER A 18 26.24 -1.86 -15.80
N PRO A 19 25.69 -0.94 -14.97
CA PRO A 19 25.39 -1.32 -13.60
C PRO A 19 24.52 -2.57 -13.68
N ALA A 20 24.80 -3.52 -12.81
CA ALA A 20 24.00 -4.70 -12.62
C ALA A 20 22.54 -4.27 -12.33
N TYR A 21 21.72 -4.15 -13.38
CA TYR A 21 20.27 -4.34 -13.31
C TYR A 21 20.05 -5.81 -12.98
N LEU A 22 20.43 -6.22 -11.77
CA LEU A 22 19.96 -7.46 -11.18
C LEU A 22 18.50 -7.21 -10.83
N ARG A 23 17.63 -7.50 -11.80
CA ARG A 23 16.20 -7.85 -11.68
C ARG A 23 15.62 -7.44 -10.32
N GLY A 24 15.27 -6.17 -10.18
CA GLY A 24 14.48 -5.73 -9.04
C GLY A 24 13.19 -6.56 -9.00
N GLU A 25 12.86 -7.10 -7.84
CA GLU A 25 11.52 -7.61 -7.58
C GLU A 25 10.51 -6.55 -8.04
N PRO A 26 9.37 -6.93 -8.63
CA PRO A 26 8.31 -5.95 -8.89
C PRO A 26 7.96 -5.27 -7.56
N GLU A 27 8.31 -3.99 -7.40
CA GLU A 27 8.21 -3.36 -6.09
C GLU A 27 6.74 -3.05 -5.79
N LYS A 28 6.30 -3.80 -4.80
CA LYS A 28 5.13 -3.65 -3.96
C LYS A 28 5.09 -2.28 -3.27
N PRO A 29 3.91 -1.85 -2.78
CA PRO A 29 3.87 -0.84 -1.73
C PRO A 29 4.80 -1.22 -0.58
N GLY A 30 5.27 -0.23 0.18
CA GLY A 30 5.93 -0.51 1.45
C GLY A 30 4.96 -1.20 2.43
N PRO A 31 5.41 -1.55 3.64
CA PRO A 31 4.58 -2.26 4.60
C PRO A 31 3.21 -1.60 4.79
N ILE A 32 2.16 -2.42 4.78
CA ILE A 32 0.78 -1.99 4.99
C ILE A 32 0.38 -2.36 6.40
N THR A 33 -0.02 -1.38 7.20
CA THR A 33 -0.56 -1.60 8.55
C THR A 33 -2.06 -1.44 8.55
N VAL A 34 -2.79 -2.47 9.00
CA VAL A 34 -4.23 -2.43 9.26
C VAL A 34 -4.45 -2.22 10.75
N ASP A 35 -4.89 -1.02 11.13
CA ASP A 35 -5.23 -0.61 12.50
C ASP A 35 -6.75 -0.75 12.71
N ASN A 36 -7.15 -1.83 13.39
CA ASN A 36 -8.54 -2.11 13.73
C ASN A 36 -8.92 -1.39 15.04
N LYS A 37 -9.49 -0.19 14.93
CA LYS A 37 -10.04 0.56 16.07
C LYS A 37 -11.48 0.19 16.42
N LEU A 38 -12.07 -0.80 15.74
CA LEU A 38 -13.38 -1.32 16.12
C LEU A 38 -13.26 -2.12 17.42
N ASN A 39 -14.38 -2.27 18.11
CA ASN A 39 -14.53 -3.18 19.25
C ASN A 39 -14.76 -4.64 18.82
N THR A 40 -14.74 -4.92 17.52
CA THR A 40 -15.01 -6.24 16.93
C THR A 40 -13.82 -6.72 16.12
N ASP A 41 -13.68 -8.04 16.02
CA ASP A 41 -12.63 -8.67 15.24
C ASP A 41 -12.88 -8.50 13.74
N VAL A 42 -11.80 -8.26 13.00
CA VAL A 42 -11.80 -8.13 11.55
C VAL A 42 -10.92 -9.20 10.95
N ARG A 43 -11.45 -9.95 9.99
CA ARG A 43 -10.69 -10.87 9.15
C ARG A 43 -10.14 -10.12 7.94
N LEU A 44 -8.82 -10.19 7.79
CA LEU A 44 -8.07 -9.74 6.62
C LEU A 44 -7.77 -10.94 5.73
N GLU A 45 -8.20 -10.88 4.48
CA GLU A 45 -7.82 -11.81 3.40
C GLU A 45 -7.00 -11.04 2.36
N ILE A 46 -5.82 -11.56 1.99
CA ILE A 46 -4.96 -10.97 0.95
C ILE A 46 -5.17 -11.78 -0.33
N ILE A 47 -5.72 -11.15 -1.36
CA ILE A 47 -6.02 -11.81 -2.64
C ILE A 47 -5.12 -11.22 -3.73
N PRO A 48 -4.03 -11.89 -4.13
CA PRO A 48 -3.15 -11.42 -5.19
C PRO A 48 -3.86 -11.33 -6.55
N ILE A 49 -3.60 -10.26 -7.30
CA ILE A 49 -4.16 -10.06 -8.65
C ILE A 49 -3.08 -10.42 -9.68
N GLN A 50 -3.07 -11.67 -10.15
CA GLN A 50 -2.25 -12.32 -11.21
C GLN A 50 -0.79 -11.84 -11.44
N GLY A 51 0.15 -12.81 -11.52
CA GLY A 51 1.43 -12.62 -12.24
C GLY A 51 2.61 -13.48 -11.78
N HIS A 52 2.65 -13.88 -10.52
CA HIS A 52 3.71 -14.74 -9.99
C HIS A 52 3.13 -15.77 -9.02
N GLU A 53 3.70 -16.97 -9.04
CA GLU A 53 3.56 -17.98 -7.99
C GLU A 53 4.10 -17.39 -6.69
N PHE A 54 3.29 -16.58 -6.00
CA PHE A 54 3.59 -16.19 -4.64
C PHE A 54 3.21 -17.35 -3.73
N GLU A 55 4.13 -17.72 -2.83
CA GLU A 55 3.81 -18.64 -1.73
C GLU A 55 2.51 -18.15 -1.09
N ALA A 56 1.57 -19.07 -0.93
CA ALA A 56 0.23 -18.77 -0.47
C ALA A 56 0.31 -17.96 0.83
N TYR A 57 0.01 -16.66 0.75
CA TYR A 57 -0.22 -15.84 1.93
C TYR A 57 -1.22 -16.61 2.79
N ASP A 58 -0.84 -16.90 4.04
CA ASP A 58 -1.70 -17.64 4.97
C ASP A 58 -3.14 -17.13 4.87
N ALA A 59 -4.06 -18.09 4.71
CA ALA A 59 -5.35 -17.91 4.05
C ALA A 59 -6.27 -16.81 4.62
N TYR A 60 -5.97 -16.26 5.80
CA TYR A 60 -6.55 -15.05 6.38
C TYR A 60 -5.83 -14.73 7.71
N VAL A 61 -5.93 -13.48 8.16
CA VAL A 61 -5.48 -13.04 9.49
C VAL A 61 -6.64 -12.39 10.23
N ASP A 62 -6.92 -12.86 11.46
CA ASP A 62 -7.95 -12.26 12.32
C ASP A 62 -7.31 -11.19 13.23
N ILE A 63 -7.63 -9.92 12.97
CA ILE A 63 -7.16 -8.76 13.70
C ILE A 63 -8.17 -8.42 14.79
N LYS A 64 -7.77 -8.57 16.06
CA LYS A 64 -8.66 -8.31 17.20
C LYS A 64 -9.07 -6.84 17.27
N GLY A 65 -10.24 -6.58 17.84
CA GLY A 65 -10.68 -5.21 18.14
C GLY A 65 -9.65 -4.43 18.96
N GLY A 66 -9.34 -3.20 18.55
CA GLY A 66 -8.33 -2.34 19.15
C GLY A 66 -6.88 -2.68 18.81
N GLN A 67 -6.62 -3.68 17.97
CA GLN A 67 -5.27 -4.11 17.58
C GLN A 67 -4.92 -3.69 16.15
N ALA A 68 -3.62 -3.70 15.84
CA ALA A 68 -3.10 -3.48 14.50
C ALA A 68 -2.30 -4.68 14.01
N TYR A 69 -2.28 -4.90 12.71
CA TYR A 69 -1.50 -5.92 12.03
C TYR A 69 -0.72 -5.29 10.87
N THR A 70 0.56 -5.62 10.75
CA THR A 70 1.43 -5.11 9.68
C THR A 70 1.79 -6.24 8.73
N ILE A 71 1.55 -5.99 7.44
CA ILE A 71 1.90 -6.87 6.33
C ILE A 71 3.24 -6.36 5.79
N GLU A 72 4.32 -7.10 6.05
CA GLU A 72 5.69 -6.72 5.66
C GLU A 72 6.01 -7.17 4.23
N ASP A 73 5.57 -8.37 3.86
CA ASP A 73 5.73 -8.90 2.51
C ASP A 73 4.38 -8.81 1.78
N LEU A 74 4.35 -8.18 0.62
CA LEU A 74 3.13 -7.90 -0.14
C LEU A 74 3.36 -8.30 -1.60
N PRO A 75 2.37 -8.87 -2.29
CA PRO A 75 2.48 -8.99 -3.73
C PRO A 75 2.43 -7.59 -4.37
N PRO A 76 2.90 -7.41 -5.62
CA PRO A 76 2.87 -6.11 -6.32
C PRO A 76 1.46 -5.53 -6.51
N SER A 77 0.44 -6.40 -6.57
CA SER A 77 -0.97 -6.03 -6.65
C SER A 77 -1.82 -7.02 -5.87
N ALA A 78 -2.69 -6.52 -4.99
CA ALA A 78 -3.65 -7.35 -4.27
C ALA A 78 -4.91 -6.57 -3.87
N ASP A 79 -5.96 -7.35 -3.64
CA ASP A 79 -7.15 -6.93 -2.93
C ASP A 79 -7.01 -7.35 -1.45
N LEU A 80 -6.98 -6.37 -0.54
CA LEU A 80 -7.02 -6.59 0.91
C LEU A 80 -8.47 -6.56 1.37
N LYS A 81 -9.07 -7.73 1.51
CA LYS A 81 -10.48 -7.89 1.85
C LYS A 81 -10.65 -7.95 3.37
N LEU A 82 -11.40 -7.00 3.92
CA LEU A 82 -11.61 -6.82 5.35
C LEU A 82 -13.07 -7.12 5.68
N ARG A 83 -13.30 -8.07 6.60
CA ARG A 83 -14.64 -8.51 7.01
C ARG A 83 -14.77 -8.49 8.53
N VAL A 84 -15.79 -7.81 9.04
CA VAL A 84 -16.16 -7.90 10.46
C VAL A 84 -16.69 -9.30 10.76
N LEU A 85 -16.15 -9.96 11.80
CA LEU A 85 -16.51 -11.33 12.15
C LEU A 85 -17.78 -11.46 13.01
N THR A 86 -18.25 -10.35 13.58
CA THR A 86 -19.48 -10.35 14.38
C THR A 86 -20.70 -10.24 13.45
N PRO A 87 -21.68 -11.16 13.54
CA PRO A 87 -22.83 -11.18 12.66
C PRO A 87 -23.80 -10.05 13.02
N ILE A 88 -23.65 -8.92 12.34
CA ILE A 88 -24.69 -7.88 12.30
C ILE A 88 -25.39 -8.02 10.95
N PRO A 89 -26.72 -8.29 10.93
CA PRO A 89 -27.48 -8.41 9.68
C PRO A 89 -27.27 -7.18 8.78
N GLY A 90 -27.00 -7.41 7.49
CA GLY A 90 -26.78 -6.34 6.50
C GLY A 90 -25.34 -5.81 6.44
N GLN A 91 -24.39 -6.35 7.21
CA GLN A 91 -22.98 -5.99 7.06
C GLN A 91 -22.27 -6.84 6.01
N GLY A 92 -21.42 -6.20 5.22
CA GLY A 92 -20.60 -6.83 4.19
C GLY A 92 -19.11 -6.51 4.35
N PRO A 93 -18.25 -7.18 3.56
CA PRO A 93 -16.83 -6.86 3.53
C PRO A 93 -16.57 -5.47 2.92
N VAL A 94 -15.37 -4.95 3.16
CA VAL A 94 -14.78 -3.83 2.42
C VAL A 94 -13.42 -4.25 1.92
N ASP A 95 -13.12 -3.90 0.67
CA ASP A 95 -11.83 -4.22 0.06
C ASP A 95 -11.00 -2.94 -0.04
N VAL A 96 -9.76 -2.99 0.43
CA VAL A 96 -8.73 -2.00 0.10
C VAL A 96 -7.85 -2.60 -0.97
N ILE A 97 -7.90 -2.03 -2.16
CA ILE A 97 -7.26 -2.57 -3.35
C ILE A 97 -6.07 -1.70 -3.67
N TYR A 98 -4.92 -2.33 -3.95
CA TYR A 98 -3.77 -1.62 -4.52
C TYR A 98 -3.25 -2.36 -5.76
N ARG A 99 -2.85 -1.59 -6.77
CA ARG A 99 -2.33 -2.13 -8.03
C ARG A 99 -1.12 -1.34 -8.48
N SER A 100 -0.02 -2.05 -8.69
CA SER A 100 1.13 -1.56 -9.45
C SER A 100 0.73 -1.32 -10.91
N LEU A 101 1.26 -0.26 -11.51
CA LEU A 101 0.81 0.20 -12.83
C LEU A 101 1.60 -0.39 -14.00
N HIS A 102 2.82 -0.83 -13.78
CA HIS A 102 3.64 -1.49 -14.78
C HIS A 102 4.66 -2.44 -14.14
N PRO A 103 5.20 -3.41 -14.87
CA PRO A 103 6.34 -4.19 -14.37
C PRO A 103 7.57 -3.30 -14.18
N GLY A 104 8.34 -3.54 -13.12
CA GLY A 104 9.63 -2.88 -12.86
C GLY A 104 9.78 -2.40 -11.42
N PRO A 105 11.03 -2.09 -10.99
CA PRO A 105 11.33 -1.72 -9.61
C PRO A 105 10.73 -0.38 -9.21
N ASP A 106 10.67 0.61 -10.10
CA ASP A 106 10.15 1.94 -9.76
C ASP A 106 8.66 2.11 -10.11
N SER A 107 7.89 1.01 -10.15
CA SER A 107 6.51 1.12 -10.62
C SER A 107 5.61 1.78 -9.58
N PRO A 108 5.00 2.93 -9.93
CA PRO A 108 4.02 3.53 -9.06
C PRO A 108 2.77 2.64 -8.97
N PHE A 109 2.05 2.80 -7.88
CA PHE A 109 0.81 2.09 -7.64
C PHE A 109 -0.34 3.05 -7.38
N ARG A 110 -1.55 2.53 -7.57
CA ARG A 110 -2.78 3.20 -7.17
C ARG A 110 -3.47 2.36 -6.11
N TYR A 111 -4.19 3.01 -5.21
CA TYR A 111 -5.04 2.30 -4.26
C TYR A 111 -6.44 2.91 -4.19
N TRP A 112 -7.43 2.11 -3.83
CA TRP A 112 -8.81 2.56 -3.63
C TRP A 112 -9.54 1.66 -2.65
N ILE A 113 -10.72 2.12 -2.22
CA ILE A 113 -11.58 1.41 -1.28
C ILE A 113 -12.84 1.01 -2.04
N ASN A 114 -13.16 -0.28 -2.04
CA ASN A 114 -14.38 -0.83 -2.62
C ASN A 114 -15.27 -1.38 -1.52
N ARG A 115 -16.44 -0.77 -1.30
CA ARG A 115 -17.40 -1.18 -0.26
C ARG A 115 -18.37 -2.29 -0.70
N GLY A 116 -18.19 -2.85 -1.90
CA GLY A 116 -19.06 -3.90 -2.41
C GLY A 116 -20.49 -3.43 -2.73
N SER A 117 -21.44 -4.37 -2.71
CA SER A 117 -22.85 -4.14 -3.04
C SER A 117 -23.54 -3.22 -2.02
N PRO A 118 -24.46 -2.32 -2.45
CA PRO A 118 -25.16 -1.39 -1.54
C PRO A 118 -26.01 -2.09 -0.48
N HIS A 119 -26.29 -3.39 -0.63
CA HIS A 119 -27.09 -4.17 0.31
C HIS A 119 -26.30 -4.77 1.48
N PHE A 120 -24.96 -4.83 1.37
CA PHE A 120 -24.07 -5.38 2.40
C PHE A 120 -22.84 -4.50 2.51
N VAL A 121 -22.89 -3.51 3.40
CA VAL A 121 -21.85 -2.47 3.50
C VAL A 121 -21.09 -2.65 4.80
N PHE A 122 -19.77 -2.50 4.75
CA PHE A 122 -18.97 -2.38 5.97
C PHE A 122 -19.46 -1.19 6.81
N PRO A 123 -19.75 -1.37 8.11
CA PRO A 123 -20.48 -0.39 8.91
C PRO A 123 -19.66 0.86 9.27
N GLY A 124 -18.34 0.73 9.33
CA GLY A 124 -17.45 1.77 9.80
C GLY A 124 -16.90 2.68 8.70
N VAL A 125 -16.06 3.62 9.10
CA VAL A 125 -15.19 4.40 8.23
C VAL A 125 -13.93 3.60 7.93
N VAL A 126 -13.45 3.68 6.69
CA VAL A 126 -12.18 3.11 6.26
C VAL A 126 -11.30 4.25 5.81
N ASP A 127 -10.17 4.43 6.47
CA ASP A 127 -9.22 5.50 6.19
C ASP A 127 -7.88 4.91 5.75
N VAL A 128 -7.36 5.33 4.61
CA VAL A 128 -6.08 4.89 4.07
C VAL A 128 -5.16 6.09 3.97
N GLN A 129 -4.13 6.12 4.81
CA GLN A 129 -3.15 7.18 4.89
C GLN A 129 -1.80 6.71 4.34
N PRO A 130 -1.28 7.33 3.26
CA PRO A 130 0.05 7.04 2.76
C PRO A 130 1.12 7.78 3.56
N LYS A 131 2.32 7.22 3.61
CA LYS A 131 3.53 7.86 4.14
C LYS A 131 4.72 7.60 3.19
N PRO A 132 5.30 8.66 2.58
CA PRO A 132 4.93 10.07 2.68
C PRO A 132 3.59 10.39 1.99
N GLN A 133 2.99 11.53 2.34
CA GLN A 133 1.80 12.06 1.67
C GLN A 133 2.23 13.18 0.70
N THR A 134 1.73 13.13 -0.53
CA THR A 134 2.00 14.12 -1.58
C THR A 134 0.69 14.59 -2.23
N ALA A 135 0.77 15.53 -3.18
CA ALA A 135 -0.39 15.98 -3.94
C ALA A 135 -1.03 14.85 -4.79
N GLN A 136 -0.22 13.89 -5.25
CA GLN A 136 -0.68 12.75 -6.05
C GLN A 136 -0.95 11.51 -5.19
N CYS A 137 -0.20 11.34 -4.10
CA CYS A 137 -0.34 10.26 -3.14
C CYS A 137 -1.01 10.78 -1.85
N TYR A 138 -2.34 10.88 -1.88
CA TYR A 138 -3.12 11.55 -0.84
C TYR A 138 -4.05 10.58 -0.11
N ARG A 139 -4.36 10.90 1.16
CA ARG A 139 -5.25 10.14 2.03
C ARG A 139 -6.62 9.88 1.40
N LEU A 140 -7.11 8.64 1.48
CA LEU A 140 -8.50 8.30 1.12
C LEU A 140 -9.30 7.92 2.36
N THR A 141 -10.39 8.64 2.61
CA THR A 141 -11.35 8.29 3.68
C THR A 141 -12.68 7.92 3.04
N SER A 142 -13.09 6.67 3.23
CA SER A 142 -14.39 6.17 2.82
C SER A 142 -15.34 6.17 4.01
N TYR A 143 -16.44 6.92 3.91
CA TYR A 143 -17.58 6.84 4.83
C TYR A 143 -18.66 5.94 4.21
N PRO A 144 -19.53 5.32 5.03
CA PRO A 144 -20.74 4.69 4.51
C PRO A 144 -21.51 5.66 3.60
N ASN A 145 -21.90 5.22 2.41
CA ASN A 145 -22.71 5.97 1.43
C ASN A 145 -22.11 7.29 0.89
N ARG A 146 -20.80 7.53 1.02
CA ARG A 146 -20.13 8.66 0.35
C ARG A 146 -19.33 8.21 -0.87
N LEU A 147 -19.41 9.00 -1.93
CA LEU A 147 -18.55 8.85 -3.09
C LEU A 147 -17.10 9.15 -2.73
N LEU A 148 -16.19 8.33 -3.24
CA LEU A 148 -14.75 8.51 -3.09
C LEU A 148 -14.19 9.37 -4.22
N PRO A 149 -13.14 10.15 -3.95
CA PRO A 149 -12.39 10.82 -5.01
C PRO A 149 -11.63 9.78 -5.86
N PRO A 150 -11.07 10.18 -7.02
CA PRO A 150 -10.32 9.28 -7.89
C PRO A 150 -9.14 8.59 -7.18
N PRO A 151 -8.80 7.33 -7.51
CA PRO A 151 -7.71 6.63 -6.83
C PRO A 151 -6.37 7.41 -6.92
N PRO A 152 -5.69 7.67 -5.77
CA PRO A 152 -4.38 8.33 -5.72
C PRO A 152 -3.31 7.52 -6.43
N PHE A 153 -2.19 8.19 -6.69
CA PHE A 153 -1.01 7.65 -7.35
C PHE A 153 0.19 7.83 -6.42
N CYS A 154 0.83 6.72 -6.07
CA CYS A 154 1.91 6.68 -5.09
C CYS A 154 3.14 6.00 -5.67
N ASP A 155 4.31 6.48 -5.28
CA ASP A 155 5.58 5.88 -5.64
C ASP A 155 5.74 4.51 -4.96
N ALA A 156 6.50 3.61 -5.57
CA ALA A 156 6.88 2.33 -4.97
C ALA A 156 7.48 2.51 -3.57
N GLY A 157 7.30 1.52 -2.69
CA GLY A 157 7.80 1.59 -1.30
C GLY A 157 7.03 2.54 -0.37
N THR A 158 6.04 3.29 -0.86
CA THR A 158 5.15 4.10 -0.01
C THR A 158 4.39 3.19 0.96
N ARG A 159 4.43 3.51 2.26
CA ARG A 159 3.74 2.76 3.32
C ARG A 159 2.29 3.20 3.41
N LEU A 160 1.37 2.27 3.68
CA LEU A 160 -0.05 2.59 3.91
C LEU A 160 -0.45 2.25 5.34
N LEU A 161 -1.17 3.16 5.99
CA LEU A 161 -1.89 2.92 7.23
C LEU A 161 -3.38 2.88 6.92
N ILE A 162 -3.98 1.70 7.04
CA ILE A 162 -5.41 1.47 6.90
C ILE A 162 -6.01 1.50 8.31
N THR A 163 -6.84 2.49 8.63
CA THR A 163 -7.55 2.57 9.91
C THR A 163 -9.02 2.21 9.70
N LEU A 164 -9.50 1.25 10.48
CA LEU A 164 -10.91 0.86 10.55
C LEU A 164 -11.49 1.39 11.85
N CYS A 165 -12.50 2.25 11.77
CA CYS A 165 -13.12 2.81 12.97
C CYS A 165 -14.61 3.07 12.74
N GLN A 166 -15.35 3.37 13.80
CA GLN A 166 -16.77 3.73 13.74
C GLN A 166 -16.93 5.15 14.29
N GLU A 167 -17.77 5.97 13.64
CA GLU A 167 -18.22 7.23 14.23
C GLU A 167 -19.12 6.89 15.43
N GLU A 168 -18.63 7.08 16.65
CA GLU A 168 -19.48 7.05 17.84
C GLU A 168 -20.12 8.42 18.06
N GLU A 169 -21.43 8.44 18.37
CA GLU A 169 -22.12 9.64 18.86
C GLU A 169 -21.47 10.11 20.16
N GLY A 170 -20.68 11.20 20.09
CA GLY A 170 -20.00 11.81 21.25
C GLY A 170 -18.57 11.31 21.51
N GLY A 171 -17.99 10.49 20.62
CA GLY A 171 -16.65 9.90 20.76
C GLY A 171 -15.51 10.65 20.05
N VAL A 172 -14.32 10.05 20.06
CA VAL A 172 -13.12 10.54 19.35
C VAL A 172 -13.39 10.55 17.84
N PRO A 173 -13.04 11.63 17.10
CA PRO A 173 -13.29 11.70 15.66
C PRO A 173 -12.65 10.53 14.93
N CYS A 174 -13.45 9.88 14.08
CA CYS A 174 -13.08 8.74 13.25
C CYS A 174 -13.15 9.16 11.76
N PRO A 175 -12.04 9.17 11.03
CA PRO A 175 -10.69 8.87 11.48
C PRO A 175 -10.10 10.05 12.29
N PRO A 176 -9.05 9.84 13.11
CA PRO A 176 -8.46 10.92 13.88
C PRO A 176 -8.07 12.11 12.98
N ILE A 177 -8.40 13.31 13.43
CA ILE A 177 -8.04 14.56 12.75
C ILE A 177 -6.53 14.72 12.88
N HIS A 178 -5.79 14.48 11.80
CA HIS A 178 -4.41 14.95 11.67
C HIS A 178 -4.46 16.47 11.60
N ARG A 179 -4.24 17.14 12.74
CA ARG A 179 -3.93 18.56 12.71
C ARG A 179 -2.63 18.70 11.92
N PRO A 180 -2.53 19.61 10.93
CA PRO A 180 -1.23 19.92 10.36
C PRO A 180 -0.27 20.26 11.50
N PRO A 181 1.02 19.88 11.42
CA PRO A 181 1.97 20.32 12.44
C PRO A 181 1.85 21.83 12.58
N PRO A 182 1.85 22.38 13.81
CA PRO A 182 1.76 23.83 13.99
C PRO A 182 2.83 24.49 13.12
N THR A 183 2.43 25.50 12.36
CA THR A 183 3.17 26.23 11.32
C THR A 183 4.45 26.93 11.79
N ARG A 184 5.01 26.56 12.95
CA ARG A 184 6.25 27.11 13.51
C ARG A 184 7.52 26.31 13.22
N TYR A 185 7.48 25.29 12.35
CA TYR A 185 8.66 24.51 11.96
C TYR A 185 8.82 24.33 10.44
N GLU A 186 8.50 25.36 9.64
CA GLU A 186 8.88 25.42 8.22
C GLU A 186 10.38 25.74 7.99
N ALA A 187 11.21 25.79 9.03
CA ALA A 187 12.60 26.23 8.93
C ALA A 187 13.67 25.13 9.10
N GLU A 188 13.32 23.85 9.28
CA GLU A 188 14.31 22.77 9.48
C GLU A 188 14.36 21.72 8.36
N TRP A 189 13.72 21.97 7.21
CA TRP A 189 13.75 21.06 6.05
C TRP A 189 14.01 21.77 4.71
N LEU A 190 14.94 22.74 4.71
CA LEU A 190 15.66 23.17 3.51
C LEU A 190 17.13 22.78 3.63
#